data_AF-A0A0W0Z4T4-F1
#
_entry.id   AF-A0A0W0Z4T4-F1
#
_cell.length_a   1.000
_cell.length_b   1.000
_cell.length_c   1.000
_cell.angle_alpha   90.00
_cell.angle_beta   90.00
_cell.angle_gamma   90.00
#
_symmetry.space_group_name_H-M   'P 1'
#
loop_
_entity.id
_entity.type
_entity.pdbx_description
1 polymer ?
#
loop_
_entity_poly.entity_id
_entity_poly.type
_entity_poly.pdbx_seq_one_letter_code
_entity_poly.pdbx_strand_id
1 'polypeptide(L)'
;MMFKSKLATFVGALVLAGSSFAAQGIPQSCPGINAIQSEGLPNAGEIFQGMYLAYNVSNYATPSNWVFIMGPVMADSEEMALESSNGLLATMSGTPEPQNDNEGNWICEYDTNEPNVAALAIQADDMISPLRMARYLRRAH
;
A
#
# COMPACT_ATOMS: atom_id res chain seq x y z
N MET A 1 10.32 -42.86 65.45
CA MET A 1 10.77 -41.69 64.67
C MET A 1 9.92 -41.59 63.42
N MET A 2 9.19 -40.48 63.26
CA MET A 2 8.31 -40.19 62.11
C MET A 2 9.10 -39.45 61.03
N PHE A 3 9.15 -39.96 59.81
CA PHE A 3 9.56 -39.16 58.65
C PHE A 3 8.32 -38.70 57.89
N LYS A 4 7.92 -37.46 58.18
CA LYS A 4 6.91 -36.71 57.45
C LYS A 4 7.51 -36.30 56.11
N SER A 5 7.15 -36.97 55.02
CA SER A 5 7.50 -36.49 53.68
C SER A 5 6.44 -35.50 53.22
N LYS A 6 6.73 -34.20 53.34
CA LYS A 6 5.92 -33.13 52.75
C LYS A 6 6.33 -33.04 51.27
N LEU A 7 5.55 -33.65 50.38
CA LEU A 7 5.71 -33.43 48.95
C LEU A 7 5.33 -31.97 48.66
N ALA A 8 6.33 -31.14 48.38
CA ALA A 8 6.17 -29.75 48.02
C ALA A 8 5.50 -29.65 46.65
N THR A 9 4.35 -28.99 46.62
CA THR A 9 3.66 -28.53 45.43
C THR A 9 4.50 -27.42 44.79
N PHE A 10 4.97 -27.61 43.55
CA PHE A 10 5.54 -26.52 42.76
C PHE A 10 4.98 -26.58 41.34
N VAL A 11 3.71 -26.19 41.21
CA VAL A 11 3.08 -25.85 39.95
C VAL A 11 2.96 -24.33 39.95
N GLY A 12 3.52 -23.67 38.93
CA GLY A 12 3.18 -22.28 38.66
C GLY A 12 4.37 -21.39 38.36
N ALA A 13 4.77 -21.37 37.09
CA ALA A 13 5.00 -20.15 36.33
C ALA A 13 5.43 -20.56 34.91
N LEU A 14 4.51 -21.16 34.16
CA LEU A 14 4.64 -21.11 32.70
C LEU A 14 4.33 -19.65 32.35
N VAL A 15 5.40 -18.87 32.19
CA VAL A 15 5.33 -17.47 31.76
C VAL A 15 4.51 -17.46 30.48
N LEU A 16 3.30 -16.88 30.56
CA LEU A 16 2.54 -16.50 29.40
C LEU A 16 3.35 -15.40 28.70
N ALA A 17 4.32 -15.82 27.88
CA ALA A 17 4.79 -15.01 26.77
C ALA A 17 3.60 -14.94 25.81
N GLY A 18 2.66 -14.05 26.15
CA GLY A 18 1.57 -13.67 25.28
C GLY A 18 2.19 -12.96 24.10
N SER A 19 2.42 -13.71 23.03
CA SER A 19 2.82 -13.18 21.73
C SER A 19 1.68 -12.28 21.24
N SER A 20 1.72 -11.01 21.63
CA SER A 20 0.86 -9.96 21.07
C SER A 20 1.37 -9.62 19.67
N PHE A 21 1.10 -10.50 18.71
CA PHE A 21 1.23 -10.22 17.29
C PHE A 21 -0.18 -10.19 16.70
N ALA A 22 -0.95 -9.16 17.04
CA ALA A 22 -2.28 -8.97 16.44
C ALA A 22 -2.60 -7.51 16.10
N ALA A 23 -1.67 -6.57 16.29
CA ALA A 23 -1.86 -5.15 15.94
C ALA A 23 -0.92 -4.66 14.82
N GLN A 24 -0.05 -5.52 14.28
CA GLN A 24 0.99 -5.11 13.32
C GLN A 24 0.54 -5.09 11.85
N GLY A 25 -0.74 -5.38 11.57
CA GLY A 25 -1.23 -5.56 10.20
C GLY A 25 -1.99 -4.37 9.61
N ILE A 26 -2.44 -3.39 10.40
CA ILE A 26 -3.26 -2.26 9.92
C ILE A 26 -2.39 -1.01 9.84
N PRO A 27 -2.12 -0.44 8.65
CA PRO A 27 -1.40 0.81 8.54
C PRO A 27 -2.18 1.93 9.25
N GLN A 28 -1.48 2.71 10.08
CA GLN A 28 -2.08 3.79 10.85
C GLN A 28 -2.49 4.97 9.97
N SER A 29 -1.84 5.14 8.82
CA SER A 29 -2.07 6.23 7.88
C SER A 29 -1.73 5.81 6.46
N CYS A 30 -2.46 6.36 5.50
CA CYS A 30 -2.07 6.34 4.10
C CYS A 30 -0.84 7.21 3.84
N PRO A 31 -0.09 6.96 2.77
CA PRO A 31 0.89 7.91 2.24
C PRO A 31 0.28 9.30 2.07
N GLY A 32 0.97 10.33 2.54
CA GLY A 32 0.53 11.70 2.31
C GLY A 32 0.72 12.08 0.84
N ILE A 33 -0.27 12.77 0.25
CA ILE A 33 -0.19 13.18 -1.17
C ILE A 33 1.06 14.03 -1.46
N ASN A 34 1.47 14.88 -0.50
CA ASN A 34 2.69 15.69 -0.62
C ASN A 34 3.96 14.85 -0.73
N ALA A 35 4.03 13.70 -0.03
CA ALA A 35 5.18 12.80 -0.11
C ALA A 35 5.23 12.14 -1.50
N ILE A 36 4.09 11.65 -2.00
CA ILE A 36 3.97 11.09 -3.34
C ILE A 36 4.36 12.14 -4.41
N GLN A 37 3.85 13.36 -4.29
CA GLN A 37 4.17 14.48 -5.19
C GLN A 37 5.66 14.85 -5.19
N SER A 38 6.30 14.82 -4.02
CA SER A 38 7.73 15.17 -3.90
C SER A 38 8.65 14.15 -4.58
N GLU A 39 8.22 12.89 -4.64
CA GLU A 39 8.97 11.81 -5.29
C GLU A 39 8.63 11.67 -6.77
N GLY A 40 7.37 11.95 -7.14
CA GLY A 40 6.87 11.78 -8.50
C GLY A 40 6.70 10.32 -8.91
N LEU A 41 6.40 10.13 -10.19
CA LEU A 41 6.24 8.83 -10.85
C LEU A 41 7.41 8.64 -11.82
N PRO A 42 8.36 7.73 -11.53
CA PRO A 42 9.52 7.51 -12.40
C PRO A 42 9.35 6.33 -13.36
N ASN A 43 8.33 5.50 -13.19
CA ASN A 43 8.10 4.33 -14.03
C ASN A 43 6.73 4.40 -14.70
N ALA A 44 6.65 3.95 -15.95
CA ALA A 44 5.37 3.64 -16.57
C ALA A 44 5.42 2.26 -17.24
N GLY A 45 4.25 1.65 -17.37
CA GLY A 45 4.10 0.34 -17.99
C GLY A 45 2.86 0.33 -18.87
N GLU A 46 3.04 -0.06 -20.13
CA GLU A 46 1.93 -0.26 -21.06
C GLU A 46 1.13 -1.50 -20.61
N ILE A 47 -0.18 -1.33 -20.44
CA ILE A 47 -1.11 -2.39 -20.03
C ILE A 47 -2.00 -2.87 -21.18
N PHE A 48 -2.21 -2.01 -22.18
CA PHE A 48 -2.91 -2.29 -23.42
C PHE A 48 -2.52 -1.23 -24.44
N GLN A 49 -2.65 -1.51 -25.75
CA GLN A 49 -2.22 -0.63 -26.85
C GLN A 49 -2.48 0.88 -26.60
N GLY A 50 -1.42 1.64 -26.31
CA GLY A 50 -1.47 3.09 -26.05
C GLY A 50 -2.04 3.50 -24.67
N MET A 51 -2.23 2.55 -23.77
CA MET A 51 -2.75 2.72 -22.42
C MET A 51 -1.69 2.31 -21.40
N TYR A 52 -1.33 3.26 -20.54
CA TYR A 52 -0.24 3.14 -19.59
C TYR A 52 -0.74 3.26 -18.16
N LEU A 53 0.05 2.68 -17.24
CA LEU A 53 0.04 2.99 -15.82
C LEU A 53 1.35 3.65 -15.46
N ALA A 54 1.31 4.73 -14.70
CA ALA A 54 2.49 5.31 -14.08
C ALA A 54 2.53 4.90 -12.60
N TYR A 55 3.72 4.59 -12.09
CA TYR A 55 3.86 4.06 -10.73
C TYR A 55 5.22 4.37 -10.09
N ASN A 56 5.21 4.38 -8.76
CA ASN A 56 6.41 4.50 -7.93
C ASN A 56 6.30 3.60 -6.70
N VAL A 57 7.43 3.07 -6.24
CA VAL A 57 7.52 2.23 -5.05
C VAL A 57 8.39 2.96 -4.03
N SER A 58 7.80 3.31 -2.89
CA SER A 58 8.49 4.03 -1.82
C SER A 58 7.79 3.81 -0.49
N ASN A 59 8.40 4.30 0.59
CA ASN A 59 7.74 4.33 1.89
C ASN A 59 6.84 5.57 2.07
N TYR A 60 7.03 6.62 1.27
CA TYR A 60 6.32 7.91 1.36
C TYR A 60 6.21 8.46 2.78
N ALA A 61 7.33 8.42 3.51
CA ALA A 61 7.42 8.81 4.92
C ALA A 61 6.51 8.02 5.88
N THR A 62 6.09 6.81 5.51
CA THR A 62 5.38 5.87 6.36
C THR A 62 6.29 4.71 6.82
N PRO A 63 5.89 3.91 7.82
CA PRO A 63 6.63 2.72 8.23
C PRO A 63 6.60 1.55 7.24
N SER A 64 5.75 1.59 6.21
CA SER A 64 5.54 0.50 5.26
C SER A 64 5.92 0.93 3.85
N ASN A 65 6.22 -0.05 2.99
CA ASN A 65 6.38 0.19 1.56
C ASN A 65 5.00 0.23 0.88
N TRP A 66 4.91 1.09 -0.12
CA TRP A 66 3.71 1.29 -0.92
C TRP A 66 4.06 1.35 -2.39
N VAL A 67 3.22 0.71 -3.19
CA VAL A 67 3.20 0.89 -4.64
C VAL A 67 2.10 1.90 -4.93
N PHE A 68 2.49 3.12 -5.28
CA PHE A 68 1.55 4.13 -5.76
C PHE A 68 1.39 3.97 -7.27
N ILE A 69 0.16 3.87 -7.74
CA ILE A 69 -0.22 3.65 -9.13
C ILE A 69 -1.22 4.70 -9.58
N MET A 70 -1.10 5.15 -10.83
CA MET A 70 -2.01 6.07 -11.47
C MET A 70 -2.34 5.60 -12.88
N GLY A 71 -3.63 5.56 -13.23
CA GLY A 71 -4.08 5.27 -14.58
C GLY A 71 -5.53 4.78 -14.66
N PRO A 72 -5.99 4.39 -15.86
CA PRO A 72 -5.23 4.38 -17.12
C PRO A 72 -4.88 5.78 -17.63
N VAL A 73 -3.75 5.92 -18.33
CA VAL A 73 -3.35 7.12 -19.05
C VAL A 73 -3.13 6.79 -20.53
N MET A 74 -3.77 7.54 -21.43
CA MET A 74 -3.60 7.36 -22.87
C MET A 74 -2.41 8.17 -23.36
N ALA A 75 -1.44 7.51 -24.00
CA ALA A 75 -0.23 8.14 -24.52
C ALA A 75 0.37 7.33 -25.68
N ASP A 76 1.17 7.97 -26.54
CA ASP A 76 1.90 7.26 -27.62
C ASP A 76 3.28 6.74 -27.17
N SER A 77 3.71 7.04 -25.94
CA SER A 77 4.96 6.55 -25.39
C SER A 77 4.96 6.54 -23.86
N GLU A 78 5.89 5.80 -23.27
CA GLU A 78 6.12 5.76 -21.82
C GLU A 78 6.49 7.15 -21.28
N GLU A 79 7.33 7.91 -21.98
CA GLU A 79 7.77 9.25 -21.58
C GLU A 79 6.58 10.22 -21.49
N MET A 80 5.68 10.21 -22.48
CA MET A 80 4.48 11.04 -22.45
C MET A 80 3.48 10.60 -21.38
N ALA A 81 3.39 9.29 -21.11
CA ALA A 81 2.58 8.80 -19.99
C ALA A 81 3.12 9.32 -18.66
N LEU A 82 4.44 9.27 -18.45
CA LEU A 82 5.09 9.82 -17.26
C LEU A 82 4.86 11.33 -17.12
N GLU A 83 5.03 12.09 -18.19
CA GLU A 83 4.80 13.54 -18.18
C GLU A 83 3.35 13.86 -17.79
N SER A 84 2.38 13.22 -18.46
CA SER A 84 0.96 13.43 -18.19
C SER A 84 0.58 13.01 -16.77
N SER A 85 1.06 11.87 -16.29
CA SER A 85 0.75 11.39 -14.93
C SER A 85 1.39 12.28 -13.85
N ASN A 86 2.62 12.74 -14.04
CA ASN A 86 3.24 13.67 -13.08
C ASN A 86 2.56 15.05 -13.09
N GLY A 87 2.09 15.51 -14.25
CA GLY A 87 1.27 16.71 -14.37
C GLY A 87 -0.04 16.60 -13.58
N LEU A 88 -0.73 15.47 -13.69
CA LEU A 88 -1.94 15.18 -12.92
C LEU A 88 -1.64 15.07 -11.41
N LEU A 89 -0.60 14.32 -11.05
CA LEU A 89 -0.15 14.15 -9.66
C LEU A 89 0.09 15.50 -8.96
N ALA A 90 0.67 16.47 -9.65
CA ALA A 90 0.93 17.81 -9.11
C ALA A 90 -0.35 18.57 -8.72
N THR A 91 -1.51 18.21 -9.28
CA THR A 91 -2.80 18.84 -8.97
C THR A 91 -3.63 18.08 -7.94
N MET A 92 -3.22 16.87 -7.58
CA MET A 92 -3.94 16.04 -6.62
C MET A 92 -3.91 16.62 -5.22
N SER A 93 -4.95 16.31 -4.45
CA SER A 93 -5.03 16.66 -3.03
C SER A 93 -5.85 15.61 -2.29
N GLY A 94 -5.77 15.62 -0.97
CA GLY A 94 -6.59 14.74 -0.13
C GLY A 94 -5.78 13.99 0.94
N THR A 95 -6.53 13.39 1.84
CA THR A 95 -6.02 12.62 2.98
C THR A 95 -6.83 11.33 3.11
N PRO A 96 -6.56 10.32 2.26
CA PRO A 96 -7.36 9.12 2.27
C PRO A 96 -7.15 8.29 3.54
N GLU A 97 -8.15 7.49 3.86
CA GLU A 97 -8.09 6.52 4.94
C GLU A 97 -7.72 5.13 4.38
N PRO A 98 -6.92 4.33 5.11
CA PRO A 98 -6.60 2.98 4.67
C PRO A 98 -7.85 2.09 4.62
N GLN A 99 -8.02 1.39 3.51
CA GLN A 99 -9.11 0.44 3.31
C GLN A 99 -8.55 -0.96 3.05
N ASN A 100 -9.26 -1.98 3.54
CA ASN A 100 -8.92 -3.37 3.23
C ASN A 100 -9.53 -3.75 1.88
N ASP A 101 -8.73 -4.34 0.99
CA ASP A 101 -9.20 -4.76 -0.34
C ASP A 101 -9.99 -6.09 -0.34
N ASN A 102 -10.23 -6.67 0.84
CA ASN A 102 -10.80 -8.01 1.08
C ASN A 102 -9.94 -9.18 0.55
N GLU A 103 -8.72 -8.91 0.11
CA GLU A 103 -7.72 -9.89 -0.32
C GLU A 103 -6.48 -9.89 0.58
N GLY A 104 -6.54 -9.16 1.69
CA GLY A 104 -5.48 -9.08 2.69
C GLY A 104 -4.48 -7.94 2.44
N ASN A 105 -4.72 -7.04 1.48
CA ASN A 105 -3.89 -5.85 1.28
C ASN A 105 -4.62 -4.59 1.76
N TRP A 106 -3.82 -3.58 2.10
CA TRP A 106 -4.32 -2.25 2.41
C TRP A 106 -4.13 -1.34 1.22
N ILE A 107 -5.18 -0.58 0.91
CA ILE A 107 -5.22 0.37 -0.19
C ILE A 107 -5.61 1.75 0.31
N CYS A 108 -5.13 2.76 -0.39
CA CYS A 108 -5.48 4.15 -0.19
C CYS A 108 -5.84 4.73 -1.53
N GLU A 109 -7.07 5.19 -1.70
CA GLU A 109 -7.57 5.76 -2.95
C GLU A 109 -7.51 7.27 -2.91
N TYR A 110 -6.99 7.89 -3.97
CA TYR A 110 -6.78 9.33 -4.05
C TYR A 110 -7.63 9.91 -5.18
N ASP A 111 -8.19 11.09 -4.93
CA ASP A 111 -8.92 11.84 -5.94
C ASP A 111 -7.93 12.49 -6.92
N THR A 112 -8.12 12.19 -8.20
CA THR A 112 -7.33 12.74 -9.29
C THR A 112 -7.96 14.00 -9.89
N ASN A 113 -9.22 14.30 -9.58
CA ASN A 113 -10.07 15.24 -10.30
C ASN A 113 -10.27 14.91 -11.80
N GLU A 114 -9.81 13.74 -12.26
CA GLU A 114 -9.96 13.27 -13.63
C GLU A 114 -10.83 12.02 -13.67
N PRO A 115 -12.03 12.07 -14.28
CA PRO A 115 -13.06 11.04 -14.13
C PRO A 115 -12.67 9.65 -14.65
N ASN A 116 -11.64 9.57 -15.49
CA ASN A 116 -11.17 8.32 -16.11
C ASN A 116 -9.79 7.88 -15.62
N VAL A 117 -9.24 8.53 -14.59
CA VAL A 117 -7.93 8.20 -14.03
C VAL A 117 -8.09 7.90 -12.56
N ALA A 118 -7.78 6.68 -12.16
CA ALA A 118 -7.74 6.29 -10.76
C ALA A 118 -6.31 6.39 -10.21
N ALA A 119 -6.19 6.67 -8.92
CA ALA A 119 -4.91 6.72 -8.21
C ALA A 119 -5.00 5.97 -6.88
N LEU A 120 -4.09 5.03 -6.66
CA LEU A 120 -4.12 4.13 -5.51
C LEU A 120 -2.71 3.95 -4.94
N ALA A 121 -2.57 3.95 -3.61
CA ALA A 121 -1.39 3.38 -2.95
C ALA A 121 -1.76 2.00 -2.40
N ILE A 122 -1.00 0.98 -2.75
CA ILE A 122 -1.19 -0.40 -2.29
C ILE A 122 -0.01 -0.75 -1.38
N GLN A 123 -0.29 -1.18 -0.15
CA GLN A 123 0.75 -1.64 0.75
C GLN A 123 1.33 -2.94 0.21
N ALA A 124 2.64 -2.94 -0.09
CA ALA A 124 3.33 -4.13 -0.57
C ALA A 124 4.82 -4.02 -0.27
N ASP A 125 5.38 -5.12 0.24
CA ASP A 125 6.82 -5.20 0.55
C ASP A 125 7.67 -5.36 -0.72
N ASP A 126 7.07 -5.84 -1.82
CA ASP A 126 7.73 -6.15 -3.09
C ASP A 126 7.04 -5.46 -4.28
N MET A 127 7.79 -5.33 -5.39
CA MET A 127 7.28 -4.76 -6.63
C MET A 127 6.14 -5.60 -7.23
N ILE A 128 5.04 -4.94 -7.55
CA ILE A 128 3.87 -5.53 -8.20
C ILE A 128 4.04 -5.42 -9.72
N SER A 129 3.68 -6.44 -10.51
CA SER A 129 3.74 -6.31 -11.96
C SER A 129 2.65 -5.36 -12.50
N PRO A 130 2.87 -4.61 -13.59
CA PRO A 130 1.86 -3.70 -14.15
C PRO A 130 0.50 -4.35 -14.42
N LEU A 131 0.48 -5.61 -14.88
CA LEU A 131 -0.76 -6.38 -15.09
C LEU A 131 -1.53 -6.65 -13.79
N ARG A 132 -0.83 -6.80 -12.66
CA ARG A 132 -1.46 -6.95 -11.35
C ARG A 132 -1.94 -5.59 -10.83
N MET A 133 -1.20 -4.51 -11.05
CA MET A 133 -1.62 -3.13 -10.73
C MET A 133 -2.93 -2.77 -11.45
N ALA A 134 -3.05 -3.11 -12.74
CA ALA A 134 -4.26 -2.85 -13.53
C ALA A 134 -5.54 -3.48 -12.93
N ARG A 135 -5.41 -4.57 -12.16
CA ARG A 135 -6.56 -5.20 -11.50
C ARG A 135 -7.12 -4.35 -10.35
N TYR A 136 -6.27 -3.61 -9.65
CA TYR A 136 -6.69 -2.70 -8.58
C TYR A 136 -7.47 -1.52 -9.15
N LEU A 137 -7.01 -0.93 -10.26
CA LEU A 137 -7.67 0.21 -10.90
C LEU A 137 -9.05 -0.13 -11.47
N ARG A 138 -9.27 -1.38 -11.90
CA ARG A 138 -10.61 -1.85 -12.33
C ARG A 138 -11.65 -1.90 -11.21
N ARG A 139 -11.22 -1.90 -9.94
CA ARG A 139 -12.10 -1.96 -8.77
C ARG A 139 -12.38 -0.60 -8.14
N ALA A 140 -11.64 0.43 -8.54
CA ALA A 140 -11.79 1.81 -8.06
C ALA A 140 -12.93 2.58 -8.77
N HIS A 141 -13.88 1.87 -9.39
CA HIS A 141 -15.07 2.38 -10.07
C HIS A 141 -16.26 1.49 -9.74
#